data_AF-K8W7Z5-F1
#
_entry.id   AF-K8W7Z5-F1
#
_cell.length_a   1.000
_cell.length_b   1.000
_cell.length_c   1.000
_cell.angle_alpha   90.00
_cell.angle_beta   90.00
_cell.angle_gamma   90.00
#
_symmetry.space_group_name_H-M   'P 1'
#
loop_
_entity.id
_entity.type
_entity.pdbx_description
1 polymer ?
#
loop_
_entity_poly.entity_id
_entity_poly.type
_entity_poly.pdbx_seq_one_letter_code
_entity_poly.pdbx_strand_id
1 'polypeptide(L)'
;MSFDIANDILLGIKDLCEKLGTSKSTLNRIRRNDIPGQTPFPEPTVWLGHGNSPRWSAKSINVWVYNQGQSYRNRKFNQENQAKMANIENTNEATDA
;
A
#
# COMPACT_ATOMS: atom_id res chain seq x y z
N MET A 1 -7.15 -15.92 -17.55
CA MET A 1 -7.65 -15.53 -16.20
C MET A 1 -7.23 -16.64 -15.25
N SER A 2 -6.54 -16.34 -14.15
CA SER A 2 -6.03 -17.37 -13.21
C SER A 2 -6.57 -17.14 -11.79
N PHE A 3 -7.89 -17.09 -11.65
CA PHE A 3 -8.54 -17.18 -10.34
C PHE A 3 -9.52 -18.35 -10.39
N ASP A 4 -9.63 -19.06 -9.28
CA ASP A 4 -10.52 -20.21 -9.13
C ASP A 4 -11.83 -19.74 -8.51
N ILE A 5 -12.92 -19.79 -9.27
CA ILE A 5 -14.25 -19.36 -8.82
C ILE A 5 -14.69 -20.11 -7.55
N ALA A 6 -14.30 -21.38 -7.38
CA ALA A 6 -14.72 -22.19 -6.25
C ALA A 6 -13.97 -21.83 -4.96
N ASN A 7 -12.73 -21.34 -5.07
CA ASN A 7 -11.82 -21.21 -3.94
C ASN A 7 -11.38 -19.75 -3.66
N ASP A 8 -11.50 -18.85 -4.63
CA ASP A 8 -11.07 -17.46 -4.48
C ASP A 8 -12.19 -16.55 -3.98
N ILE A 9 -11.96 -15.92 -2.84
CA ILE A 9 -12.84 -14.87 -2.32
C ILE A 9 -12.60 -13.59 -3.13
N LEU A 10 -13.60 -13.21 -3.93
CA LEU A 10 -13.61 -11.98 -4.71
C LEU A 10 -14.29 -10.84 -3.93
N LEU A 11 -13.52 -9.80 -3.65
CA LEU A 11 -13.91 -8.63 -2.89
C LEU A 11 -14.31 -7.50 -3.83
N GLY A 12 -15.49 -6.93 -3.61
CA GLY A 12 -15.89 -5.66 -4.21
C GLY A 12 -15.43 -4.45 -3.41
N ILE A 13 -15.86 -3.28 -3.86
CA ILE A 13 -15.56 -1.99 -3.21
C ILE A 13 -16.08 -1.96 -1.76
N LYS A 14 -17.29 -2.45 -1.50
CA LYS A 14 -17.88 -2.44 -0.15
C LYS A 14 -17.08 -3.34 0.79
N ASP A 15 -16.79 -4.56 0.34
CA ASP A 15 -16.03 -5.54 1.12
C ASP A 15 -14.61 -5.05 1.43
N LEU A 16 -13.98 -4.37 0.48
CA LEU A 16 -12.70 -3.71 0.68
C LEU A 16 -12.76 -2.59 1.72
N CYS A 17 -13.77 -1.73 1.65
CA CYS A 17 -13.95 -0.65 2.62
C CYS A 17 -14.10 -1.22 4.04
N GLU A 18 -14.90 -2.26 4.19
CA GLU A 18 -15.12 -2.94 5.48
C GLU A 18 -13.84 -3.60 6.00
N LYS A 19 -13.18 -4.42 5.17
CA LYS A 19 -11.96 -5.15 5.57
C LYS A 19 -10.79 -4.24 5.89
N LEU A 20 -10.64 -3.14 5.14
CA LEU A 20 -9.56 -2.18 5.38
C LEU A 20 -9.92 -1.17 6.47
N GLY A 21 -11.17 -1.13 6.94
CA GLY A 21 -11.64 -0.11 7.88
C GLY A 21 -11.59 1.30 7.30
N THR A 22 -11.91 1.47 6.01
CA THR A 22 -11.79 2.75 5.29
C THR A 22 -13.09 3.16 4.62
N SER A 23 -13.23 4.46 4.33
CA SER A 23 -14.34 4.97 3.53
C SER A 23 -14.13 4.70 2.04
N LYS A 24 -15.21 4.68 1.25
CA LYS A 24 -15.14 4.59 -0.22
C LYS A 24 -14.30 5.73 -0.83
N SER A 25 -14.36 6.94 -0.26
CA SER A 25 -13.55 8.08 -0.71
C SER A 25 -12.06 7.82 -0.47
N THR A 26 -11.72 7.34 0.73
CA THR A 26 -10.35 6.95 1.08
C THR A 26 -9.85 5.84 0.17
N LEU A 27 -10.64 4.79 -0.05
CA LEU A 27 -10.29 3.69 -0.95
C LEU A 27 -10.04 4.20 -2.38
N ASN A 28 -10.85 5.14 -2.89
CA ASN A 28 -10.62 5.71 -4.22
C ASN A 28 -9.32 6.52 -4.30
N ARG A 29 -8.94 7.25 -3.24
CA ARG A 29 -7.63 7.92 -3.17
C ARG A 29 -6.48 6.93 -3.17
N ILE A 30 -6.61 5.85 -2.39
CA ILE A 30 -5.64 4.75 -2.34
C ILE A 30 -5.46 4.14 -3.73
N ARG A 31 -6.56 3.86 -4.44
CA ARG A 31 -6.57 3.29 -5.78
C ARG A 31 -5.92 4.18 -6.84
N ARG A 32 -6.05 5.49 -6.70
CA ARG A 32 -5.37 6.46 -7.58
C ARG A 32 -3.91 6.71 -7.21
N ASN A 33 -3.43 6.08 -6.14
CA ASN A 33 -2.09 6.30 -5.58
C ASN A 33 -1.86 7.76 -5.16
N ASP A 34 -2.92 8.45 -4.69
CA ASP A 34 -2.86 9.84 -4.24
C ASP A 34 -2.15 10.01 -2.89
N ILE A 35 -1.68 8.92 -2.27
CA ILE A 35 -1.07 8.93 -0.94
C ILE A 35 0.46 8.81 -1.07
N PRO A 36 1.24 9.79 -0.60
CA PRO A 36 2.70 9.78 -0.71
C PRO A 36 3.38 8.54 -0.11
N GLY A 37 4.19 7.90 -0.94
CA GLY A 37 4.94 6.68 -0.61
C GLY A 37 4.06 5.47 -0.25
N GLN A 38 2.80 5.49 -0.68
CA GLN A 38 2.00 4.27 -0.77
C GLN A 38 2.56 3.36 -1.86
N THR A 39 2.53 2.06 -1.60
CA THR A 39 2.72 1.05 -2.64
C THR A 39 1.53 1.08 -3.60
N PRO A 40 1.76 0.88 -4.92
CA PRO A 40 0.69 0.88 -5.90
C PRO A 40 -0.43 -0.09 -5.51
N PHE A 41 -1.67 0.41 -5.50
CA PHE A 41 -2.82 -0.45 -5.24
C PHE A 41 -2.98 -1.49 -6.36
N PRO A 42 -3.30 -2.76 -6.05
CA PRO A 42 -3.37 -3.80 -7.05
C PRO A 42 -4.51 -3.58 -8.05
N GLU A 43 -4.29 -3.99 -9.29
CA GLU A 43 -5.33 -4.04 -10.30
C GLU A 43 -6.42 -5.06 -9.93
N PRO A 44 -7.68 -4.85 -10.36
CA PRO A 44 -8.74 -5.82 -10.18
C PRO A 44 -8.38 -7.18 -10.80
N THR A 45 -8.65 -8.25 -10.06
CA THR A 45 -8.50 -9.63 -10.53
C THR A 45 -9.47 -9.94 -11.67
N VAL A 46 -10.70 -9.41 -11.58
CA VAL A 46 -11.71 -9.57 -12.62
C VAL A 46 -12.68 -8.39 -12.60
N TRP A 47 -13.28 -8.11 -13.76
CA TRP A 47 -14.33 -7.12 -13.92
C TRP A 47 -15.66 -7.83 -14.20
N LEU A 48 -16.65 -7.63 -13.34
CA LEU A 48 -18.01 -8.15 -13.51
C LEU A 48 -18.95 -7.07 -14.06
N GLY A 49 -20.12 -7.48 -14.56
CA GLY A 49 -21.18 -6.56 -15.00
C GLY A 49 -20.72 -5.64 -16.14
N HIS A 50 -20.15 -6.23 -17.20
CA HIS A 50 -19.67 -5.51 -18.39
C HIS A 50 -18.61 -4.43 -18.10
N GLY A 51 -17.70 -4.68 -17.14
CA GLY A 51 -16.59 -3.76 -16.86
C GLY A 51 -16.86 -2.73 -15.76
N ASN A 52 -18.05 -2.72 -15.16
CA ASN A 52 -18.41 -1.70 -14.16
C ASN A 52 -18.17 -2.12 -12.71
N SER A 53 -17.98 -3.42 -12.45
CA SER A 53 -17.81 -3.97 -11.10
C SER A 53 -16.45 -4.64 -10.93
N PRO A 54 -15.39 -3.90 -10.59
CA PRO A 54 -14.09 -4.48 -10.32
C PRO A 54 -14.14 -5.37 -9.08
N ARG A 55 -13.44 -6.51 -9.14
CA ARG A 55 -13.28 -7.46 -8.05
C ARG A 55 -11.80 -7.76 -7.84
N TRP A 56 -11.40 -7.85 -6.58
CA TRP A 56 -10.04 -8.20 -6.19
C TRP A 56 -10.07 -9.52 -5.42
N SER A 57 -9.15 -10.44 -5.70
CA SER A 57 -8.98 -11.59 -4.83
C SER A 57 -8.48 -11.16 -3.45
N ALA A 58 -8.97 -11.78 -2.39
CA ALA A 58 -8.48 -11.53 -1.04
C ALA A 58 -6.95 -11.73 -0.95
N LYS A 59 -6.41 -12.66 -1.73
CA LYS A 59 -4.97 -12.91 -1.84
C LYS A 59 -4.19 -11.68 -2.34
N SER A 60 -4.62 -11.03 -3.42
CA SER A 60 -3.90 -9.87 -3.97
C SER A 60 -3.92 -8.69 -3.00
N ILE A 61 -5.05 -8.49 -2.32
CA ILE A 61 -5.21 -7.46 -1.30
C ILE A 61 -4.30 -7.72 -0.09
N ASN A 62 -4.24 -8.96 0.40
CA ASN A 62 -3.38 -9.32 1.52
C ASN A 62 -1.89 -9.11 1.20
N VAL A 63 -1.46 -9.47 -0.01
CA VAL A 63 -0.08 -9.21 -0.47
C VAL A 63 0.20 -7.71 -0.52
N TRP A 64 -0.73 -6.91 -1.03
CA TRP A 64 -0.60 -5.47 -1.06
C TRP A 64 -0.50 -4.86 0.36
N VAL A 65 -1.37 -5.26 1.29
CA VAL A 65 -1.31 -4.80 2.69
C VAL A 65 0.03 -5.14 3.34
N TYR A 66 0.53 -6.36 3.13
CA TYR A 66 1.84 -6.77 3.62
C TYR A 66 2.96 -5.87 3.08
N ASN A 67 3.00 -5.67 1.75
CA ASN A 67 4.01 -4.83 1.10
C ASN A 67 3.92 -3.38 1.57
N GLN A 68 2.71 -2.84 1.72
CA GLN A 68 2.47 -1.50 2.26
C GLN A 68 3.12 -1.33 3.65
N GLY A 69 2.95 -2.33 4.53
CA GLY A 69 3.58 -2.35 5.85
C GLY A 69 5.11 -2.40 5.79
N GLN A 70 5.69 -3.22 4.91
CA GLN A 70 7.14 -3.30 4.75
C GLN A 70 7.73 -2.01 4.19
N SER A 71 7.09 -1.41 3.16
CA SER A 71 7.53 -0.13 2.60
C SER A 71 7.46 1.01 3.63
N TYR A 72 6.47 1.01 4.52
CA TYR A 72 6.44 1.97 5.63
C TYR A 72 7.63 1.79 6.58
N ARG A 73 7.90 0.55 7.03
CA ARG A 73 9.02 0.25 7.92
C ARG A 73 10.36 0.65 7.32
N ASN A 74 10.59 0.30 6.06
CA ASN A 74 11.84 0.60 5.36
C ASN A 74 12.05 2.11 5.21
N ARG A 75 11.01 2.88 4.87
CA ARG A 75 11.09 4.35 4.80
C ARG A 75 11.43 4.95 6.16
N LYS A 76 10.76 4.50 7.22
CA LYS A 76 11.03 4.98 8.58
C LYS A 76 12.49 4.68 8.99
N PHE A 77 12.95 3.46 8.76
CA PHE A 77 14.33 3.06 9.03
C PHE A 77 15.34 3.91 8.26
N ASN A 78 15.11 4.13 6.96
CA ASN A 78 16.01 4.95 6.14
C ASN A 78 16.04 6.41 6.62
N GLN A 79 14.88 6.98 6.99
CA GLN A 79 14.81 8.33 7.53
C GLN A 79 15.58 8.48 8.84
N GLU A 80 15.46 7.51 9.75
CA GLU A 80 16.20 7.50 11.02
C GLU A 80 17.72 7.38 10.78
N ASN A 81 18.16 6.56 9.83
CA ASN A 81 19.58 6.44 9.51
C ASN A 81 20.14 7.70 8.86
N GLN A 82 19.40 8.34 7.96
CA GLN A 82 19.80 9.61 7.36
C GLN A 82 19.95 10.70 8.42
N ALA A 83 19.02 10.79 9.38
CA ALA A 83 19.10 11.75 10.47
C ALA A 83 20.33 11.51 11.37
N LYS A 84 20.69 10.25 11.62
CA LYS A 84 21.91 9.91 12.38
C LYS A 84 23.18 10.32 11.64
N MET A 85 23.28 10.04 10.34
CA MET A 85 24.45 10.41 9.53
C MET A 85 24.63 11.94 9.45
N ALA A 86 23.55 12.69 9.22
CA ALA A 86 23.60 14.15 9.20
C ALA A 86 24.04 14.75 10.55
N ASN A 87 23.61 14.17 11.68
CA ASN A 87 24.07 14.62 12.99
C ASN A 87 25.56 14.35 13.22
N ILE A 88 26.10 13.24 12.70
CA ILE A 88 27.53 12.92 12.80
C ILE A 88 28.36 13.93 12.01
N GLU A 89 27.95 14.26 10.78
CA GLU A 89 28.61 15.27 9.93
C GLU A 89 28.68 16.63 10.62
N ASN A 90 27.56 17.13 11.15
CA ASN A 90 27.51 18.40 11.89
C ASN A 90 28.37 18.41 13.16
N THR A 91 28.55 17.26 13.82
CA THR A 91 29.36 17.17 15.04
C THR A 91 30.84 17.22 14.70
N ASN A 92 31.26 16.56 13.61
CA ASN A 92 32.66 16.55 13.17
C ASN A 92 33.13 17.94 12.72
N GLU A 93 32.27 18.70 12.00
CA GLU A 93 32.58 20.08 11.58
C GLU A 93 32.74 21.05 12.76
N ALA A 94 32.05 20.83 13.87
CA ALA A 94 32.15 21.67 15.07
C ALA A 94 33.41 21.42 15.91
N THR A 95 34.11 20.29 15.71
CA THR A 95 35.34 19.93 16.42
C THR A 95 36.62 20.29 15.66
N ASP A 96 36.54 20.62 14.37
CA ASP A 96 37.68 21.05 13.52
C ASP A 96 37.79 22.60 13.38
N ALA A 97 37.02 23.36 14.17
CA ALA A 97 37.05 24.83 14.25
C ALA A 97 37.55 25.32 15.61
#